data_AF-A0A2S7QDW6-F1
#
_entry.id   AF-A0A2S7QDW6-F1
#
_cell.length_a   1.000
_cell.length_b   1.000
_cell.length_c   1.000
_cell.angle_alpha   90.00
_cell.angle_beta   90.00
_cell.angle_gamma   90.00
#
_symmetry.space_group_name_H-M   'P 1'
#
loop_
_entity.id
_entity.type
_entity.pdbx_description
1 polymer ?
#
loop_
_entity_poly.entity_id
_entity_poly.type
_entity_poly.pdbx_seq_one_letter_code
_entity_poly.pdbx_strand_id
1 'polypeptide(L)'
;MSFNHLEPATNKSRVKFGHHTMRPDADQLYSFYQIWKAAVDEIADVDGLYPTFVLNLDPASANTVAKTNGIGNVWGADDSQSAIWYQTSTGWNLAKDDLRVQTWSRQLTAKLHALNQAKGLSTEFIYMGDAGEDQDPWVGMPVENVERMKMVRAKYDGGGVFTYLNWGGFKLPN
;
A
#
# COMPACT_ATOMS: atom_id res chain seq x y z
N MET A 1 26.23 10.81 -32.51
CA MET A 1 25.56 9.51 -32.37
C MET A 1 24.32 9.74 -31.53
N SER A 2 23.14 9.62 -32.13
CA SER A 2 21.85 9.83 -31.47
C SER A 2 21.42 8.51 -30.82
N PHE A 3 21.39 8.46 -29.50
CA PHE A 3 20.66 7.44 -28.75
C PHE A 3 19.37 8.06 -28.23
N ASN A 4 18.40 8.24 -29.11
CA ASN A 4 17.03 8.59 -28.74
C ASN A 4 16.09 7.57 -29.37
N HIS A 5 16.05 6.38 -28.78
CA HIS A 5 14.88 5.50 -28.79
C HIS A 5 14.85 4.76 -27.47
N LEU A 6 14.47 5.49 -26.42
CA LEU A 6 13.79 4.85 -25.30
C LEU A 6 12.45 4.36 -25.87
N GLU A 7 12.23 3.05 -25.86
CA GLU A 7 10.95 2.46 -26.21
C GLU A 7 9.82 3.19 -25.44
N PRO A 8 8.69 3.53 -26.08
CA PRO A 8 7.55 4.04 -25.34
C PRO A 8 7.09 2.93 -24.40
N ALA A 9 6.97 3.24 -23.10
CA ALA A 9 6.49 2.33 -22.07
C ALA A 9 5.25 1.56 -22.59
N THR A 10 5.47 0.32 -22.99
CA THR A 10 4.48 -0.55 -23.60
C THR A 10 3.50 -0.96 -22.51
N ASN A 11 2.32 -0.35 -22.57
CA ASN A 11 1.13 -0.70 -21.81
C ASN A 11 1.30 -0.64 -20.27
N LYS A 12 1.29 0.57 -19.69
CA LYS A 12 0.93 0.71 -18.26
C LYS A 12 -0.43 0.04 -18.08
N SER A 13 -0.47 -1.11 -17.42
CA SER A 13 -1.73 -1.64 -16.91
C SER A 13 -2.32 -0.55 -16.01
N ARG A 14 -3.54 -0.12 -16.34
CA ARG A 14 -4.27 0.85 -15.51
C ARG A 14 -4.75 0.10 -14.29
N VAL A 15 -4.11 0.37 -13.16
CA VAL A 15 -4.40 -0.24 -11.88
C VAL A 15 -4.30 0.82 -10.80
N LYS A 16 -5.19 0.76 -9.82
CA LYS A 16 -5.15 1.61 -8.63
C LYS A 16 -5.14 0.72 -7.41
N PHE A 17 -4.07 0.88 -6.62
CA PHE A 17 -3.91 0.25 -5.33
C PHE A 17 -4.41 1.15 -4.20
N GLY A 18 -4.82 0.55 -3.11
CA GLY A 18 -5.13 1.19 -1.84
C GLY A 18 -4.94 0.18 -0.72
N HIS A 19 -4.28 0.57 0.36
CA HIS A 19 -3.87 -0.33 1.43
C HIS A 19 -4.00 0.34 2.79
N HIS A 20 -4.44 -0.40 3.79
CA HIS A 20 -4.27 -0.01 5.18
C HIS A 20 -4.23 -1.26 6.05
N THR A 21 -3.88 -1.05 7.32
CA THR A 21 -3.80 -2.10 8.31
C THR A 21 -4.88 -1.94 9.38
N MET A 22 -5.36 -3.06 9.91
CA MET A 22 -6.34 -3.10 10.99
C MET A 22 -6.06 -4.23 11.96
N ARG A 23 -6.59 -4.12 13.19
CA ARG A 23 -6.70 -5.23 14.11
C ARG A 23 -7.78 -6.21 13.63
N PRO A 24 -7.61 -7.54 13.82
CA PRO A 24 -8.61 -8.53 13.46
C PRO A 24 -9.93 -8.30 14.19
N ASP A 25 -11.02 -8.17 13.43
CA ASP A 25 -12.39 -8.07 13.93
C ASP A 25 -13.34 -8.65 12.87
N ALA A 26 -14.06 -9.72 13.20
CA ALA A 26 -14.83 -10.49 12.23
C ALA A 26 -15.99 -9.69 11.62
N ASP A 27 -16.72 -8.94 12.47
CA ASP A 27 -17.86 -8.13 12.04
C ASP A 27 -17.41 -6.98 11.13
N GLN A 28 -16.26 -6.38 11.45
CA GLN A 28 -15.68 -5.31 10.64
C GLN A 28 -15.19 -5.83 9.29
N LEU A 29 -14.55 -6.99 9.23
CA LEU A 29 -14.14 -7.60 7.96
C LEU A 29 -15.35 -7.93 7.07
N TYR A 30 -16.42 -8.44 7.65
CA TYR A 30 -17.66 -8.69 6.91
C TYR A 30 -18.28 -7.39 6.40
N SER A 31 -18.34 -6.36 7.26
CA SER A 31 -18.78 -5.02 6.88
C SER A 31 -17.95 -4.44 5.73
N PHE A 32 -16.63 -4.58 5.76
CA PHE A 32 -15.73 -4.15 4.68
C PHE A 32 -16.04 -4.83 3.37
N TYR A 33 -16.23 -6.15 3.37
CA TYR A 33 -16.62 -6.88 2.17
C TYR A 33 -17.94 -6.36 1.58
N GLN A 34 -18.95 -6.11 2.42
CA GLN A 34 -20.24 -5.56 1.94
C GLN A 34 -20.08 -4.15 1.36
N ILE A 35 -19.31 -3.28 2.03
CA ILE A 35 -19.05 -1.91 1.57
C ILE A 35 -18.27 -1.92 0.26
N TRP A 36 -17.21 -2.74 0.17
CA TRP A 36 -16.42 -2.89 -1.05
C TRP A 36 -17.27 -3.39 -2.21
N LYS A 37 -18.08 -4.44 -1.98
CA LYS A 37 -18.98 -4.99 -3.01
C LYS A 37 -19.96 -3.95 -3.52
N ALA A 38 -20.65 -3.24 -2.62
CA ALA A 38 -21.58 -2.18 -2.99
C ALA A 38 -20.87 -1.03 -3.75
N ALA A 39 -19.66 -0.66 -3.33
CA ALA A 39 -18.87 0.36 -4.03
C ALA A 39 -18.46 -0.10 -5.44
N VAL A 40 -18.13 -1.40 -5.63
CA VAL A 40 -17.83 -1.95 -6.96
C VAL A 40 -19.04 -1.84 -7.89
N ASP A 41 -20.25 -2.10 -7.37
CA ASP A 41 -21.48 -1.98 -8.16
C ASP A 41 -21.71 -0.55 -8.71
N GLU A 42 -21.21 0.50 -8.03
CA GLU A 42 -21.30 1.90 -8.49
C GLU A 42 -20.47 2.21 -9.75
N ILE A 43 -19.49 1.35 -10.08
CA ILE A 43 -18.59 1.51 -11.23
C ILE A 43 -18.61 0.31 -12.18
N ALA A 44 -19.61 -0.57 -12.05
CA ALA A 44 -19.70 -1.81 -12.83
C ALA A 44 -19.78 -1.60 -14.36
N ASP A 45 -20.09 -0.39 -14.81
CA ASP A 45 -20.12 0.00 -16.23
C ASP A 45 -18.72 0.32 -16.82
N VAL A 46 -17.67 0.37 -15.99
CA VAL A 46 -16.30 0.63 -16.44
C VAL A 46 -15.78 -0.54 -17.28
N ASP A 47 -15.26 -0.22 -18.47
CA ASP A 47 -14.72 -1.22 -19.40
C ASP A 47 -13.49 -1.92 -18.83
N GLY A 48 -13.52 -3.25 -18.84
CA GLY A 48 -12.45 -4.09 -18.31
C GLY A 48 -12.23 -3.97 -16.80
N LEU A 49 -13.26 -3.59 -16.04
CA LEU A 49 -13.18 -3.50 -14.59
C LEU A 49 -12.73 -4.83 -13.98
N TYR A 50 -11.63 -4.79 -13.21
CA TYR A 50 -11.09 -5.93 -12.49
C TYR A 50 -10.81 -5.52 -11.03
N PRO A 51 -11.83 -5.54 -10.16
CA PRO A 51 -11.68 -5.12 -8.78
C PRO A 51 -11.32 -6.31 -7.90
N THR A 52 -10.32 -6.13 -7.05
CA THR A 52 -9.89 -7.13 -6.06
C THR A 52 -9.86 -6.52 -4.67
N PHE A 53 -10.24 -7.34 -3.69
CA PHE A 53 -10.13 -7.03 -2.27
C PHE A 53 -9.42 -8.19 -1.59
N VAL A 54 -8.26 -7.89 -1.01
CA VAL A 54 -7.33 -8.86 -0.45
C VAL A 54 -7.18 -8.60 1.05
N LEU A 55 -7.12 -9.67 1.83
CA LEU A 55 -6.84 -9.66 3.26
C LEU A 55 -5.62 -10.53 3.49
N ASN A 56 -4.51 -9.93 3.92
CA ASN A 56 -3.31 -10.64 4.33
C ASN A 56 -3.20 -10.60 5.86
N LEU A 57 -3.02 -11.76 6.49
CA LEU A 57 -2.81 -11.85 7.93
C LEU A 57 -1.35 -11.50 8.24
N ASP A 58 -1.15 -10.64 9.24
CA ASP A 58 0.13 -10.34 9.87
C ASP A 58 0.12 -10.89 11.32
N PRO A 59 0.60 -12.12 11.54
CA PRO A 59 0.48 -12.77 12.84
C PRO A 59 1.44 -12.17 13.88
N ALA A 60 0.94 -11.95 15.10
CA ALA A 60 1.77 -11.53 16.24
C ALA A 60 3.01 -12.42 16.43
N SER A 61 2.87 -13.73 16.23
CA SER A 61 3.98 -14.68 16.37
C SER A 61 5.09 -14.47 15.34
N ALA A 62 4.74 -14.06 14.11
CA ALA A 62 5.74 -13.70 13.10
C ALA A 62 6.47 -12.42 13.52
N ASN A 63 5.74 -11.45 14.08
CA ASN A 63 6.31 -10.20 14.59
C ASN A 63 7.19 -10.43 15.83
N THR A 64 6.87 -11.38 16.71
CA THR A 64 7.76 -11.78 17.81
C THR A 64 9.09 -12.31 17.27
N VAL A 65 9.06 -13.22 16.28
CA VAL A 65 10.30 -13.70 15.65
C VAL A 65 11.07 -12.55 15.03
N ALA A 66 10.41 -11.63 14.35
CA ALA A 66 11.02 -10.45 13.76
C ALA A 66 11.71 -9.55 14.81
N LYS A 67 11.13 -9.42 16.02
CA LYS A 67 11.71 -8.67 17.14
C LYS A 67 12.84 -9.42 17.86
N THR A 68 12.79 -10.75 17.94
CA THR A 68 13.71 -11.55 18.78
C THR A 68 14.79 -12.30 18.01
N ASN A 69 14.84 -12.23 16.67
CA ASN A 69 15.83 -12.93 15.84
C ASN A 69 17.28 -12.40 15.97
N GLY A 70 17.52 -11.34 16.76
CA GLY A 70 18.84 -10.73 16.95
C GLY A 70 19.33 -9.82 15.81
N ILE A 71 18.55 -9.67 14.73
CA ILE A 71 18.83 -8.82 13.57
C ILE A 71 17.84 -7.64 13.51
N GLY A 72 16.57 -7.90 13.82
CA GLY A 72 15.46 -6.95 13.77
C GLY A 72 14.65 -7.01 12.46
N ASN A 73 13.66 -6.14 12.35
CA ASN A 73 12.84 -5.91 11.17
C ASN A 73 12.58 -4.41 11.01
N VAL A 74 12.76 -3.89 9.80
CA VAL A 74 12.68 -2.47 9.50
C VAL A 74 11.27 -1.88 9.67
N TRP A 75 10.22 -2.69 9.47
CA TRP A 75 8.83 -2.27 9.64
C TRP A 75 8.50 -1.94 11.08
N GLY A 76 9.18 -2.56 12.05
CA GLY A 76 8.94 -2.32 13.47
C GLY A 76 7.51 -2.68 13.91
N ALA A 77 6.89 -3.64 13.24
CA ALA A 77 5.54 -4.08 13.55
C ALA A 77 5.42 -4.53 15.01
N ASP A 78 4.28 -4.23 15.63
CA ASP A 78 4.00 -4.68 16.99
C ASP A 78 3.70 -6.18 17.03
N ASP A 79 3.99 -6.82 18.16
CA ASP A 79 3.77 -8.25 18.39
C ASP A 79 2.83 -8.55 19.56
N SER A 80 2.17 -7.52 20.12
CA SER A 80 1.17 -7.74 21.17
C SER A 80 -0.14 -8.30 20.63
N GLN A 81 -0.44 -8.04 19.34
CA GLN A 81 -1.64 -8.49 18.64
C GLN A 81 -1.34 -8.71 17.16
N SER A 82 -2.03 -9.67 16.55
CA SER A 82 -2.00 -9.83 15.09
C SER A 82 -2.68 -8.63 14.43
N ALA A 83 -2.32 -8.39 13.17
CA ALA A 83 -2.96 -7.41 12.30
C ALA A 83 -3.47 -8.08 11.02
N ILE A 84 -4.31 -7.36 10.28
CA ILE A 84 -4.73 -7.69 8.93
C ILE A 84 -4.41 -6.51 8.05
N TRP A 85 -3.67 -6.78 6.99
CA TRP A 85 -3.41 -5.86 5.89
C TRP A 85 -4.53 -6.03 4.88
N TYR A 86 -5.35 -5.01 4.70
CA TYR A 86 -6.37 -5.03 3.66
C TYR A 86 -5.94 -4.17 2.48
N GLN A 87 -6.17 -4.70 1.28
CA GLN A 87 -5.75 -4.09 0.04
C GLN A 87 -6.89 -4.12 -0.96
N THR A 88 -7.11 -3.01 -1.65
CA THR A 88 -7.86 -2.94 -2.89
C THR A 88 -6.87 -2.82 -4.05
N SER A 89 -7.06 -3.62 -5.10
CA SER A 89 -6.41 -3.40 -6.40
C SER A 89 -7.46 -3.45 -7.50
N THR A 90 -7.61 -2.34 -8.22
CA THR A 90 -8.67 -2.19 -9.22
C THR A 90 -8.07 -1.86 -10.57
N GLY A 91 -8.21 -2.77 -11.54
CA GLY A 91 -7.82 -2.57 -12.93
C GLY A 91 -8.98 -2.09 -13.80
N TRP A 92 -8.67 -1.37 -14.88
CA TRP A 92 -9.61 -0.97 -15.92
C TRP A 92 -8.91 -0.80 -17.28
N ASN A 93 -9.65 -0.71 -18.38
CA ASN A 93 -9.04 -0.67 -19.71
C ASN A 93 -8.77 0.75 -20.23
N LEU A 94 -9.75 1.64 -20.10
CA LEU A 94 -9.82 2.86 -20.91
C LEU A 94 -9.37 4.11 -20.13
N ALA A 95 -8.56 4.95 -20.79
CA ALA A 95 -8.03 6.20 -20.22
C ALA A 95 -9.12 7.18 -19.77
N LYS A 96 -10.28 7.16 -20.44
CA LYS A 96 -11.42 8.05 -20.13
C LYS A 96 -11.94 7.83 -18.71
N ASP A 97 -11.71 6.65 -18.13
CA ASP A 97 -12.19 6.26 -16.81
C ASP A 97 -11.14 6.49 -15.70
N ASP A 98 -9.92 6.92 -16.05
CA ASP A 98 -8.79 7.07 -15.11
C ASP A 98 -9.17 7.90 -13.88
N LEU A 99 -9.74 9.09 -14.10
CA LEU A 99 -10.11 9.99 -13.00
C LEU A 99 -11.23 9.39 -12.13
N ARG A 100 -12.22 8.73 -12.76
CA ARG A 100 -13.37 8.14 -12.08
C ARG A 100 -12.91 7.00 -11.17
N VAL A 101 -12.18 6.02 -11.72
CA VAL A 101 -11.75 4.83 -10.98
C VAL A 101 -10.72 5.19 -9.90
N GLN A 102 -9.78 6.08 -10.19
CA GLN A 102 -8.81 6.51 -9.17
C GLN A 102 -9.49 7.24 -8.01
N THR A 103 -10.44 8.13 -8.29
CA THR A 103 -11.16 8.87 -7.24
C THR A 103 -12.03 7.94 -6.42
N TRP A 104 -12.77 7.04 -7.07
CA TRP A 104 -13.55 6.01 -6.42
C TRP A 104 -12.69 5.16 -5.46
N SER A 105 -11.54 4.66 -5.93
CA SER A 105 -10.66 3.82 -5.12
C SER A 105 -10.10 4.58 -3.91
N ARG A 106 -9.65 5.82 -4.09
CA ARG A 106 -9.19 6.67 -2.97
C ARG A 106 -10.26 6.88 -1.92
N GLN A 107 -11.47 7.21 -2.36
CA GLN A 107 -12.61 7.44 -1.46
C GLN A 107 -13.01 6.18 -0.72
N LEU A 108 -13.02 5.03 -1.40
CA LEU A 108 -13.31 3.74 -0.78
C LEU A 108 -12.26 3.40 0.28
N THR A 109 -10.97 3.43 -0.06
CA THR A 109 -9.88 3.12 0.87
C THR A 109 -9.90 4.05 2.09
N ALA A 110 -10.09 5.37 1.89
CA ALA A 110 -10.20 6.34 2.97
C ALA A 110 -11.44 6.09 3.86
N LYS A 111 -12.59 5.75 3.26
CA LYS A 111 -13.82 5.41 4.00
C LYS A 111 -13.62 4.18 4.88
N LEU A 112 -13.02 3.12 4.36
CA LEU A 112 -12.72 1.90 5.12
C LEU A 112 -11.79 2.23 6.29
N HIS A 113 -10.72 2.99 6.06
CA HIS A 113 -9.80 3.39 7.12
C HIS A 113 -10.48 4.24 8.21
N ALA A 114 -11.31 5.22 7.84
CA ALA A 114 -12.06 6.05 8.79
C ALA A 114 -13.03 5.22 9.66
N LEU A 115 -13.65 4.18 9.10
CA LEU A 115 -14.50 3.26 9.88
C LEU A 115 -13.70 2.49 10.92
N ASN A 116 -12.47 2.08 10.59
CA ASN A 116 -11.57 1.44 11.57
C ASN A 116 -11.09 2.43 12.64
N GLN A 117 -10.77 3.66 12.26
CA GLN A 117 -10.41 4.72 13.22
C GLN A 117 -11.54 4.96 14.23
N ALA A 118 -12.79 5.06 13.75
CA ALA A 118 -13.97 5.24 14.60
C ALA A 118 -14.20 4.08 15.59
N LYS A 119 -13.69 2.88 15.28
CA LYS A 119 -13.78 1.68 16.13
C LYS A 119 -12.52 1.41 16.94
N GLY A 120 -11.46 2.22 16.80
CA GLY A 120 -10.16 1.95 17.43
C GLY A 120 -9.46 0.68 16.91
N LEU A 121 -9.79 0.27 15.67
CA LEU A 121 -9.24 -0.91 15.00
C LEU A 121 -8.15 -0.56 13.99
N SER A 122 -7.95 0.71 13.64
CA SER A 122 -6.95 1.12 12.65
C SER A 122 -5.53 1.06 13.21
N THR A 123 -4.57 0.87 12.30
CA THR A 123 -3.19 1.27 12.53
C THR A 123 -2.71 2.11 11.34
N GLU A 124 -1.70 2.95 11.56
CA GLU A 124 -1.13 3.79 10.50
C GLU A 124 -0.06 3.04 9.66
N PHE A 125 0.16 1.74 9.95
CA PHE A 125 1.07 0.92 9.18
C PHE A 125 0.53 0.70 7.76
N ILE A 126 1.38 0.99 6.77
CA ILE A 126 1.10 0.80 5.35
C ILE A 126 2.24 -0.04 4.77
N TYR A 127 1.92 -1.25 4.33
CA TYR A 127 2.88 -2.10 3.64
C TYR A 127 3.16 -1.55 2.24
N MET A 128 4.38 -1.03 2.06
CA MET A 128 4.83 -0.38 0.82
C MET A 128 4.61 -1.22 -0.45
N GLY A 129 4.64 -2.55 -0.35
CA GLY A 129 4.45 -3.45 -1.50
C GLY A 129 3.05 -3.38 -2.12
N ASP A 130 2.05 -3.03 -1.31
CA ASP A 130 0.63 -3.01 -1.71
C ASP A 130 0.04 -1.58 -1.68
N ALA A 131 0.84 -0.58 -1.32
CA ALA A 131 0.40 0.79 -1.13
C ALA A 131 0.02 1.47 -2.45
N GLY A 132 -1.02 2.31 -2.39
CA GLY A 132 -1.37 3.22 -3.47
C GLY A 132 -0.32 4.30 -3.70
N GLU A 133 -0.14 4.73 -4.95
CA GLU A 133 0.82 5.78 -5.34
C GLU A 133 0.66 7.12 -4.58
N ASP A 134 -0.51 7.36 -4.00
CA ASP A 134 -0.89 8.53 -3.22
C ASP A 134 -0.80 8.33 -1.70
N GLN A 135 -0.35 7.16 -1.26
CA GLN A 135 -0.17 6.84 0.16
C GLN A 135 1.28 7.07 0.58
N ASP A 136 1.48 7.36 1.87
CA ASP A 136 2.81 7.49 2.45
C ASP A 136 3.11 6.28 3.35
N PRO A 137 3.87 5.28 2.85
CA PRO A 137 4.20 4.10 3.64
C PRO A 137 5.18 4.37 4.78
N TRP A 138 5.81 5.54 4.83
CA TRP A 138 6.80 5.86 5.85
C TRP A 138 6.15 6.32 7.17
N VAL A 139 4.92 6.85 7.14
CA VAL A 139 4.19 7.36 8.32
C VAL A 139 4.02 6.31 9.40
N GLY A 140 3.78 5.05 9.01
CA GLY A 140 3.57 3.94 9.95
C GLY A 140 4.85 3.24 10.41
N MET A 141 6.02 3.64 9.91
CA MET A 141 7.30 3.03 10.29
C MET A 141 7.95 3.80 11.45
N PRO A 142 8.70 3.13 12.35
CA PRO A 142 9.46 3.83 13.38
C PRO A 142 10.47 4.81 12.78
N VAL A 143 10.53 6.03 13.31
CA VAL A 143 11.37 7.11 12.80
C VAL A 143 12.85 6.69 12.83
N GLU A 144 13.29 6.04 13.89
CA GLU A 144 14.66 5.53 14.03
C GLU A 144 15.03 4.49 12.96
N ASN A 145 14.06 3.69 12.50
CA ASN A 145 14.28 2.72 11.42
C ASN A 145 14.40 3.44 10.08
N VAL A 146 13.59 4.47 9.83
CA VAL A 146 13.68 5.32 8.64
C VAL A 146 15.02 6.05 8.60
N GLU A 147 15.45 6.64 9.71
CA GLU A 147 16.75 7.31 9.82
C GLU A 147 17.91 6.32 9.63
N ARG A 148 17.81 5.10 10.15
CA ARG A 148 18.79 4.04 9.88
C ARG A 148 18.86 3.72 8.39
N MET A 149 17.74 3.61 7.69
CA MET A 149 17.73 3.39 6.24
C MET A 149 18.38 4.55 5.48
N LYS A 150 18.13 5.80 5.90
CA LYS A 150 18.80 6.99 5.31
C LYS A 150 20.31 6.94 5.51
N MET A 151 20.80 6.55 6.69
CA MET A 151 22.24 6.37 6.96
C MET A 151 22.85 5.28 6.07
N VAL A 152 22.15 4.15 5.89
CA VAL A 152 22.58 3.07 5.00
C VAL A 152 22.64 3.55 3.55
N ARG A 153 21.62 4.28 3.07
CA ARG A 153 21.63 4.92 1.75
C ARG A 153 22.83 5.85 1.60
N ALA A 154 23.10 6.73 2.55
CA ALA A 154 24.24 7.65 2.48
C ALA A 154 25.59 6.92 2.37
N LYS A 155 25.74 5.77 3.04
CA LYS A 155 26.96 4.98 3.02
C LYS A 155 27.17 4.19 1.73
N TYR A 156 26.10 3.62 1.17
CA TYR A 156 26.20 2.65 0.06
C TYR A 156 25.65 3.16 -1.28
N ASP A 157 24.80 4.18 -1.27
CA ASP A 157 24.21 4.84 -2.45
C ASP A 157 24.28 6.37 -2.30
N GLY A 158 25.45 6.90 -1.93
CA GLY A 158 25.65 8.34 -1.73
C GLY A 158 25.41 9.18 -2.97
N GLY A 159 25.50 8.58 -4.17
CA GLY A 159 25.14 9.21 -5.45
C GLY A 159 23.65 9.12 -5.80
N GLY A 160 22.85 8.40 -5.01
CA GLY A 160 21.41 8.24 -5.21
C GLY A 160 21.03 7.49 -6.48
N VAL A 161 21.85 6.56 -6.97
CA VAL A 161 21.60 5.78 -8.18
C VAL A 161 20.22 5.11 -8.13
N PHE A 162 19.83 4.51 -7.01
CA PHE A 162 18.52 3.86 -6.86
C PHE A 162 17.38 4.85 -6.57
N THR A 163 17.73 6.09 -6.23
CA THR A 163 16.76 7.18 -6.08
C THR A 163 16.41 7.79 -7.44
N TYR A 164 17.43 8.05 -8.28
CA TYR A 164 17.28 8.81 -9.52
C TYR A 164 17.12 7.94 -10.78
N LEU A 165 17.79 6.79 -10.85
CA LEU A 165 17.81 5.97 -12.07
C LEU A 165 16.83 4.80 -12.02
N ASN A 166 16.28 4.45 -10.84
CA ASN A 166 15.25 3.43 -10.72
C ASN A 166 13.86 4.05 -10.81
N TRP A 167 13.03 3.55 -11.73
CA TRP A 167 11.67 4.06 -11.93
C TRP A 167 10.66 3.36 -10.99
N GLY A 168 9.74 4.15 -10.43
CA GLY A 168 8.71 3.66 -9.51
C GLY A 168 9.23 3.32 -8.10
N GLY A 169 8.32 2.72 -7.32
CA GLY A 169 8.52 2.41 -5.90
C GLY A 169 8.55 3.65 -5.00
N PHE A 170 8.34 3.43 -3.70
CA PHE A 170 8.46 4.49 -2.70
C PHE A 170 9.93 4.74 -2.41
N LYS A 171 10.39 5.96 -2.71
CA LYS A 171 11.76 6.36 -2.39
C LYS A 171 11.85 6.75 -0.92
N LEU A 172 12.98 6.45 -0.29
CA LEU A 172 13.25 6.96 1.05
C LEU A 172 13.14 8.49 1.05
N PRO A 173 12.41 9.08 2.00
CA PRO A 173 12.29 10.52 2.09
C PRO A 173 13.67 11.15 2.37
N ASN A 174 13.79 12.44 2.10
CA ASN A 174 14.96 13.21 2.51
C ASN A 174 14.85 13.57 3.99
#